data_AF-A0A1A9S9K1-F1
#
_entry.id   AF-A0A1A9S9K1-F1
#
_cell.length_a   1.000
_cell.length_b   1.000
_cell.length_c   1.000
_cell.angle_alpha   90.00
_cell.angle_beta   90.00
_cell.angle_gamma   90.00
#
_symmetry.space_group_name_H-M   'P 1'
#
loop_
_entity.id
_entity.type
_entity.pdbx_description
1 polymer ?
#
loop_
_entity_poly.entity_id
_entity_poly.type
_entity_poly.pdbx_seq_one_letter_code
_entity_poly.pdbx_strand_id
1 'polypeptide(L)'
;MSHNEHPQSPSKRNLFKGFAVGAAAAGLAACGLNSNGQSTEGGAAQNSGGSTEHHSDQSFPFYGTHQAGITTPHQQFAIMAAFDVLAKTPKELEHLFRAITARADFLTKGGELQDGDPKLPPQGSGILGKVIKPDGLTITLSVGNSLFDERFGLAPHKPKHLQEMKDFPNDKLQREWCDGDISIQICAFSPETCQNALRDLIKNTAQFAVIRWSIDGFLPKAEPGALAARNLLGFRDGSGNPDVSKLETADAVLWSGVAENSHDEPAWAKNGSYQAVRLIRHFVEFWDRTPLQEQQTIFGREKYSGAPLGMKNESDIPNYASDPEGKTLPTDSHMRLANTRDPEFMKRHLLYRRPFDYSRGLAKSGQLDVGLIFICYQANLDDGFIFVQKLLDFEPLEEYISPFGGGYFFTLPGAEQGSYLGQSLLANVLV
;
A
#
# COMPACT_ATOMS: atom_id res chain seq x y z
N MET A 1 64.87 -36.91 12.30
CA MET A 1 64.82 -35.87 11.25
C MET A 1 63.39 -35.35 11.18
N SER A 2 63.25 -34.06 11.52
CA SER A 2 62.08 -33.15 11.42
C SER A 2 60.72 -33.54 12.04
N HIS A 3 60.48 -32.98 13.23
CA HIS A 3 59.17 -32.51 13.69
C HIS A 3 58.79 -31.20 12.97
N ASN A 4 57.49 -30.89 12.86
CA ASN A 4 56.85 -29.58 13.16
C ASN A 4 55.37 -29.64 12.71
N GLU A 5 54.41 -29.59 13.63
CA GLU A 5 53.83 -28.39 14.28
C GLU A 5 52.85 -27.62 13.38
N HIS A 6 51.56 -27.68 13.75
CA HIS A 6 50.60 -26.61 13.46
C HIS A 6 50.84 -25.45 14.42
N PRO A 7 50.67 -24.19 13.97
CA PRO A 7 49.73 -23.34 14.70
C PRO A 7 48.95 -22.30 13.87
N GLN A 8 47.70 -22.13 14.29
CA GLN A 8 46.95 -20.87 14.52
C GLN A 8 46.69 -19.85 13.40
N SER A 9 45.41 -19.56 13.22
CA SER A 9 44.84 -18.37 12.59
C SER A 9 44.99 -17.10 13.44
N PRO A 10 45.22 -15.92 12.84
CA PRO A 10 44.90 -14.63 13.44
C PRO A 10 43.62 -13.99 12.86
N SER A 11 42.85 -13.35 13.74
CA SER A 11 41.64 -12.58 13.42
C SER A 11 41.93 -11.10 13.10
N LYS A 12 41.05 -10.49 12.29
CA LYS A 12 40.62 -9.07 12.26
C LYS A 12 41.68 -7.95 12.17
N ARG A 13 41.72 -7.26 11.01
CA ARG A 13 41.46 -5.81 10.82
C ARG A 13 42.11 -5.26 9.54
N ASN A 14 41.37 -4.39 8.87
CA ASN A 14 41.82 -3.32 7.98
C ASN A 14 42.33 -3.68 6.57
N LEU A 15 41.38 -3.72 5.63
CA LEU A 15 41.58 -3.42 4.20
C LEU A 15 40.28 -2.67 3.81
N PHE A 16 40.25 -1.39 3.45
CA PHE A 16 40.99 -0.71 2.39
C PHE A 16 41.11 0.80 2.68
N LYS A 17 42.29 1.37 2.40
CA LYS A 17 42.54 2.82 2.27
C LYS A 17 43.38 3.05 1.01
N GLY A 18 43.03 4.09 0.24
CA GLY A 18 43.79 4.70 -0.86
C GLY A 18 43.39 4.17 -2.24
N PHE A 19 43.17 4.96 -3.30
CA PHE A 19 43.50 6.34 -3.68
C PHE A 19 42.39 6.85 -4.66
N ALA A 20 41.77 8.03 -4.54
CA ALA A 20 42.22 9.42 -4.75
C ALA A 20 42.61 9.79 -6.20
N VAL A 21 41.83 10.66 -6.87
CA VAL A 21 42.29 11.83 -7.67
C VAL A 21 41.13 12.84 -7.77
N GLY A 22 41.41 14.12 -7.47
CA GLY A 22 40.46 15.23 -7.54
C GLY A 22 40.52 16.04 -8.83
N ALA A 23 39.55 16.94 -9.00
CA ALA A 23 39.62 18.07 -9.90
C ALA A 23 38.99 19.28 -9.20
N ALA A 24 39.80 20.31 -8.97
CA ALA A 24 39.39 21.62 -8.50
C ALA A 24 39.11 22.51 -9.72
N ALA A 25 38.01 23.28 -9.69
CA ALA A 25 37.81 24.42 -10.57
C ALA A 25 37.20 25.56 -9.75
N ALA A 26 37.99 26.63 -9.60
CA ALA A 26 37.56 27.91 -9.07
C ALA A 26 37.25 28.86 -10.24
N GLY A 27 36.18 29.65 -10.14
CA GLY A 27 35.77 30.62 -11.15
C GLY A 27 34.80 31.67 -10.63
N LEU A 28 35.39 32.74 -10.08
CA LEU A 28 35.03 34.17 -9.97
C LEU A 28 33.57 34.69 -10.12
N ALA A 29 33.31 35.71 -9.30
CA ALA A 29 32.08 36.46 -9.07
C ALA A 29 31.67 37.47 -10.17
N ALA A 30 30.38 37.84 -10.19
CA ALA A 30 29.91 39.16 -10.62
C ALA A 30 28.59 39.55 -9.91
N CYS A 31 28.57 40.80 -9.44
CA CYS A 31 27.55 41.45 -8.61
C CYS A 31 26.29 41.88 -9.38
N GLY A 32 25.18 42.11 -8.65
CA GLY A 32 24.09 42.98 -9.12
C GLY A 32 22.80 42.91 -8.30
N LEU A 33 22.64 43.83 -7.34
CA LEU A 33 21.37 44.13 -6.67
C LEU A 33 20.40 44.84 -7.64
N ASN A 34 19.10 44.51 -7.62
CA ASN A 34 18.06 45.43 -7.15
C ASN A 34 16.63 44.87 -7.21
N SER A 35 15.87 45.38 -6.25
CA SER A 35 14.54 45.07 -5.75
C SER A 35 13.35 45.59 -6.56
N ASN A 36 12.23 44.84 -6.48
CA ASN A 36 10.83 45.24 -6.29
C ASN A 36 9.96 44.09 -6.84
N GLY A 37 9.18 43.34 -6.07
CA GLY A 37 8.22 43.78 -5.06
C GLY A 37 6.82 43.49 -5.61
N GLN A 38 6.32 42.27 -5.44
CA GLN A 38 4.88 41.98 -5.40
C GLN A 38 4.61 40.59 -4.82
N SER A 39 4.01 40.63 -3.64
CA SER A 39 3.37 39.53 -2.93
C SER A 39 2.26 38.92 -3.77
N THR A 40 2.36 37.63 -4.06
CA THR A 40 1.20 36.77 -4.30
C THR A 40 1.36 35.51 -3.46
N GLU A 41 0.47 35.37 -2.48
CA GLU A 41 0.26 34.14 -1.73
C GLU A 41 -0.23 33.07 -2.71
N GLY A 42 0.62 32.07 -2.93
CA GLY A 42 0.28 30.84 -3.63
C GLY A 42 1.17 29.76 -3.04
N GLY A 43 0.58 28.88 -2.23
CA GLY A 43 1.25 27.75 -1.60
C GLY A 43 1.72 26.74 -2.65
N ALA A 44 2.82 27.06 -3.33
CA ALA A 44 3.60 26.10 -4.08
C ALA A 44 4.47 25.36 -3.07
N ALA A 45 4.17 24.07 -2.87
CA ALA A 45 5.05 23.15 -2.15
C ALA A 45 6.45 23.25 -2.75
N GLN A 46 7.36 23.87 -2.00
CA GLN A 46 8.76 24.00 -2.41
C GLN A 46 9.38 22.61 -2.38
N ASN A 47 9.55 22.08 -3.58
CA ASN A 47 10.36 20.91 -3.86
C ASN A 47 11.83 21.34 -3.77
N SER A 48 12.35 21.43 -2.55
CA SER A 48 13.78 21.64 -2.30
C SER A 48 14.47 20.27 -2.25
N GLY A 49 15.25 19.98 -3.30
CA GLY A 49 16.23 18.88 -3.34
C GLY A 49 17.32 19.09 -2.31
N GLY A 50 17.00 18.82 -1.04
CA GLY A 50 17.94 18.73 0.08
C GLY A 50 18.22 17.27 0.41
N SER A 51 19.49 16.96 0.65
CA SER A 51 20.00 15.68 1.17
C SER A 51 19.10 15.10 2.28
N THR A 52 18.49 13.94 2.03
CA THR A 52 17.65 13.22 3.00
C THR A 52 18.51 12.46 4.02
N GLU A 53 19.28 13.18 4.83
CA GLU A 53 19.99 12.57 5.97
C GLU A 53 19.08 12.42 7.21
N HIS A 54 17.85 12.95 7.16
CA HIS A 54 16.92 12.97 8.31
C HIS A 54 15.50 12.58 7.90
N HIS A 55 14.81 11.89 8.81
CA HIS A 55 13.37 11.58 8.69
C HIS A 55 12.51 12.85 8.73
N SER A 56 11.39 12.82 8.02
CA SER A 56 10.46 13.94 7.90
C SER A 56 9.65 14.15 9.18
N ASP A 57 9.35 15.42 9.51
CA ASP A 57 8.42 15.79 10.58
C ASP A 57 6.95 15.79 10.12
N GLN A 58 6.69 15.48 8.84
CA GLN A 58 5.32 15.37 8.33
C GLN A 58 4.58 14.23 9.02
N SER A 59 3.39 14.54 9.54
CA SER A 59 2.46 13.58 10.13
C SER A 59 1.10 13.67 9.44
N PHE A 60 0.34 12.58 9.50
CA PHE A 60 -1.06 12.54 9.09
C PHE A 60 -1.94 12.25 10.31
N PRO A 61 -3.14 12.86 10.44
CA PRO A 61 -4.03 12.59 11.56
C PRO A 61 -4.38 11.10 11.64
N PHE A 62 -4.17 10.49 12.81
CA PHE A 62 -4.60 9.12 13.09
C PHE A 62 -6.10 9.04 13.36
N TYR A 63 -6.63 9.97 14.15
CA TYR A 63 -8.05 10.05 14.48
C TYR A 63 -8.84 10.79 13.39
N GLY A 64 -10.06 10.33 13.12
CA GLY A 64 -10.95 10.87 12.11
C GLY A 64 -12.12 9.93 11.82
N THR A 65 -13.03 10.35 10.93
CA THR A 65 -14.20 9.55 10.50
C THR A 65 -13.76 8.28 9.75
N HIS A 66 -12.70 8.39 8.97
CA HIS A 66 -12.09 7.29 8.23
C HIS A 66 -10.64 7.11 8.71
N GLN A 67 -10.11 5.90 8.61
CA GLN A 67 -8.69 5.68 8.86
C GLN A 67 -7.84 6.37 7.79
N ALA A 68 -6.67 6.88 8.20
CA ALA A 68 -5.63 7.31 7.29
C ALA A 68 -5.06 6.13 6.49
N GLY A 69 -4.31 6.41 5.42
CA GLY A 69 -3.72 5.40 4.53
C GLY A 69 -4.62 4.95 3.36
N ILE A 70 -5.84 5.50 3.25
CA ILE A 70 -6.74 5.32 2.10
C ILE A 70 -6.63 6.55 1.18
N THR A 71 -7.25 7.66 1.57
CA THR A 71 -7.24 8.94 0.82
C THR A 71 -6.00 9.79 1.11
N THR A 72 -5.18 9.38 2.08
CA THR A 72 -3.88 10.01 2.36
C THR A 72 -3.00 9.97 1.10
N PRO A 73 -2.30 11.07 0.75
CA PRO A 73 -1.37 11.10 -0.36
C PRO A 73 -0.42 9.90 -0.36
N HIS A 74 -0.16 9.35 -1.55
CA HIS A 74 0.58 8.10 -1.69
C HIS A 74 2.03 8.26 -1.21
N GLN A 75 2.41 7.54 -0.14
CA GLN A 75 3.79 7.53 0.35
C GLN A 75 4.68 6.59 -0.48
N GLN A 76 6.00 6.72 -0.34
CA GLN A 76 6.97 6.01 -1.16
C GLN A 76 7.19 4.56 -0.74
N PHE A 77 6.95 4.21 0.52
CA PHE A 77 7.21 2.86 1.02
C PHE A 77 5.99 2.34 1.78
N ALA A 78 5.83 1.03 1.74
CA ALA A 78 4.84 0.34 2.52
C ALA A 78 5.32 -1.01 3.03
N ILE A 79 4.66 -1.49 4.08
CA ILE A 79 4.60 -2.90 4.41
C ILE A 79 3.13 -3.27 4.50
N MET A 80 2.74 -4.30 3.73
CA MET A 80 1.44 -4.94 3.86
C MET A 80 1.64 -6.23 4.65
N ALA A 81 0.94 -6.37 5.77
CA ALA A 81 1.03 -7.55 6.62
C ALA A 81 -0.35 -8.08 7.00
N ALA A 82 -0.46 -9.40 7.17
CA ALA A 82 -1.62 -10.04 7.76
C ALA A 82 -1.22 -10.85 8.99
N PHE A 83 -2.16 -10.98 9.93
CA PHE A 83 -1.95 -11.65 11.20
C PHE A 83 -3.09 -12.61 11.49
N ASP A 84 -2.75 -13.73 12.13
CA ASP A 84 -3.71 -14.63 12.75
C ASP A 84 -3.87 -14.22 14.23
N VAL A 85 -5.11 -14.10 14.69
CA VAL A 85 -5.45 -13.66 16.05
C VAL A 85 -5.48 -14.87 16.99
N LEU A 86 -4.67 -14.77 18.05
CA LEU A 86 -4.53 -15.76 19.12
C LEU A 86 -5.44 -15.46 20.33
N ALA A 87 -6.07 -14.28 20.37
CA ALA A 87 -7.06 -13.93 21.39
C ALA A 87 -8.16 -15.01 21.46
N LYS A 88 -8.56 -15.37 22.67
CA LYS A 88 -9.53 -16.44 22.94
C LYS A 88 -10.89 -15.94 23.36
N THR A 89 -10.99 -14.64 23.67
CA THR A 89 -12.22 -14.01 24.15
C THR A 89 -12.41 -12.65 23.49
N PRO A 90 -13.65 -12.13 23.41
CA PRO A 90 -13.90 -10.77 22.96
C PRO A 90 -13.11 -9.71 23.76
N LYS A 91 -12.85 -9.97 25.05
CA LYS A 91 -12.07 -9.06 25.90
C LYS A 91 -10.59 -9.03 25.53
N GLU A 92 -10.01 -10.17 25.18
CA GLU A 92 -8.63 -10.23 24.67
C GLU A 92 -8.52 -9.59 23.28
N LEU A 93 -9.54 -9.75 22.42
CA LEU A 93 -9.61 -9.06 21.13
C LEU A 93 -9.71 -7.53 21.31
N GLU A 94 -10.50 -7.06 22.29
CA GLU A 94 -10.53 -5.65 22.68
C GLU A 94 -9.12 -5.16 23.08
N HIS A 95 -8.40 -5.92 23.89
CA HIS A 95 -7.03 -5.56 24.28
C HIS A 95 -6.08 -5.47 23.08
N LEU A 96 -6.20 -6.37 22.10
CA LEU A 96 -5.44 -6.31 20.85
C LEU A 96 -5.73 -5.00 20.10
N PHE A 97 -7.00 -4.67 19.86
CA PHE A 97 -7.37 -3.46 19.12
C PHE A 97 -6.97 -2.17 19.85
N ARG A 98 -7.09 -2.14 21.17
CA ARG A 98 -6.60 -1.01 21.99
C ARG A 98 -5.08 -0.89 21.92
N ALA A 99 -4.35 -2.00 21.97
CA ALA A 99 -2.90 -1.99 21.84
C ALA A 99 -2.46 -1.45 20.47
N ILE A 100 -3.05 -1.97 19.38
CA ILE A 100 -2.77 -1.48 18.01
C ILE A 100 -3.10 0.02 17.91
N THR A 101 -4.26 0.45 18.39
CA THR A 101 -4.67 1.88 18.36
C THR A 101 -3.67 2.75 19.10
N ALA A 102 -3.29 2.39 20.33
CA ALA A 102 -2.36 3.18 21.14
C ALA A 102 -0.97 3.26 20.50
N ARG A 103 -0.48 2.16 19.90
CA ARG A 103 0.81 2.17 19.19
C ARG A 103 0.72 2.98 17.90
N ALA A 104 -0.34 2.83 17.12
CA ALA A 104 -0.54 3.59 15.90
C ALA A 104 -0.63 5.11 16.18
N ASP A 105 -1.37 5.53 17.20
CA ASP A 105 -1.46 6.94 17.61
C ASP A 105 -0.09 7.52 17.98
N PHE A 106 0.70 6.81 18.78
CA PHE A 106 2.06 7.24 19.13
C PHE A 106 3.00 7.30 17.92
N LEU A 107 3.06 6.24 17.11
CA LEU A 107 4.02 6.12 16.02
C LEU A 107 3.75 7.14 14.91
N THR A 108 2.47 7.37 14.58
CA THR A 108 2.05 8.29 13.50
C THR A 108 2.24 9.77 13.86
N LYS A 109 2.31 10.09 15.16
CA LYS A 109 2.67 11.43 15.66
C LYS A 109 4.17 11.60 15.88
N GLY A 110 4.88 10.51 16.16
CA GLY A 110 6.25 10.54 16.66
C GLY A 110 6.30 10.92 18.16
N GLY A 111 7.49 10.84 18.73
CA GLY A 111 7.74 11.08 20.14
C GLY A 111 8.97 10.36 20.66
N GLU A 112 9.35 10.65 21.90
CA GLU A 112 10.49 9.99 22.54
C GLU A 112 10.08 8.68 23.22
N LEU A 113 10.79 7.60 22.92
CA LEU A 113 10.71 6.34 23.64
C LEU A 113 11.22 6.52 25.08
N GLN A 114 10.40 6.15 26.05
CA GLN A 114 10.68 6.21 27.47
C GLN A 114 11.03 4.80 27.98
N ASP A 115 12.32 4.49 27.99
CA ASP A 115 12.81 3.24 28.58
C ASP A 115 12.64 3.26 30.11
N GLY A 116 12.23 2.11 30.66
CA GLY A 116 12.07 1.91 32.09
C GLY A 116 13.37 1.43 32.77
N ASP A 117 13.25 0.38 33.59
CA ASP A 117 14.39 -0.26 34.24
C ASP A 117 15.40 -0.79 33.19
N PRO A 118 16.70 -0.41 33.25
CA PRO A 118 17.74 -0.90 32.34
C PRO A 118 17.91 -2.43 32.31
N LYS A 119 17.34 -3.17 33.27
CA LYS A 119 17.33 -4.64 33.29
C LYS A 119 16.20 -5.25 32.46
N LEU A 120 15.23 -4.45 32.01
CA LEU A 120 14.13 -4.89 31.16
C LEU A 120 14.44 -4.62 29.68
N PRO A 121 13.75 -5.30 28.74
CA PRO A 121 13.83 -4.97 27.34
C PRO A 121 13.47 -3.50 27.07
N PRO A 122 14.11 -2.82 26.11
CA PRO A 122 13.79 -1.44 25.75
C PRO A 122 12.34 -1.29 25.25
N GLN A 123 11.81 -0.07 25.31
CA GLN A 123 10.43 0.19 24.90
C GLN A 123 10.23 -0.08 23.40
N GLY A 124 11.22 0.23 22.57
CA GLY A 124 11.15 0.08 21.11
C GLY A 124 12.36 -0.62 20.52
N SER A 125 12.37 -0.66 19.18
CA SER A 125 13.41 -1.31 18.39
C SER A 125 14.75 -0.58 18.39
N GLY A 126 14.72 0.75 18.58
CA GLY A 126 15.85 1.66 18.39
C GLY A 126 16.20 1.97 16.94
N ILE A 127 15.47 1.46 15.94
CA ILE A 127 15.77 1.65 14.50
C ILE A 127 15.83 3.13 14.13
N LEU A 128 14.88 3.93 14.63
CA LEU A 128 14.81 5.38 14.37
C LEU A 128 15.49 6.21 15.47
N GLY A 129 16.28 5.58 16.34
CA GLY A 129 16.79 6.20 17.56
C GLY A 129 15.71 6.33 18.65
N LYS A 130 16.03 7.16 19.67
CA LYS A 130 15.15 7.34 20.85
C LYS A 130 13.97 8.28 20.57
N VAL A 131 14.18 9.29 19.72
CA VAL A 131 13.15 10.25 19.30
C VAL A 131 12.66 9.85 17.92
N ILE A 132 11.46 9.29 17.87
CA ILE A 132 10.79 8.85 16.64
C ILE A 132 10.18 10.07 15.97
N LYS A 133 10.51 10.27 14.70
CA LYS A 133 9.79 11.20 13.82
C LYS A 133 8.65 10.47 13.09
N PRO A 134 7.53 11.15 12.79
CA PRO A 134 6.38 10.53 12.14
C PRO A 134 6.65 10.10 10.70
N ASP A 135 7.47 10.83 9.94
CA ASP A 135 7.94 10.44 8.60
C ASP A 135 6.83 10.03 7.61
N GLY A 136 5.71 10.74 7.65
CA GLY A 136 4.54 10.48 6.82
C GLY A 136 3.82 9.16 7.15
N LEU A 137 4.07 8.56 8.32
CA LEU A 137 3.54 7.26 8.70
C LEU A 137 2.01 7.26 8.78
N THR A 138 1.40 6.26 8.14
CA THR A 138 0.02 5.84 8.36
C THR A 138 -0.03 4.35 8.67
N ILE A 139 -0.92 3.96 9.59
CA ILE A 139 -1.19 2.56 9.93
C ILE A 139 -2.70 2.36 9.77
N THR A 140 -3.10 1.48 8.86
CA THR A 140 -4.50 1.19 8.55
C THR A 140 -4.82 -0.25 8.96
N LEU A 141 -5.81 -0.43 9.85
CA LEU A 141 -6.22 -1.73 10.38
C LEU A 141 -7.50 -2.22 9.67
N SER A 142 -7.45 -3.44 9.15
CA SER A 142 -8.59 -4.12 8.57
C SER A 142 -8.81 -5.49 9.21
N VAL A 143 -10.05 -6.00 9.16
CA VAL A 143 -10.43 -7.31 9.70
C VAL A 143 -10.80 -8.27 8.56
N GLY A 144 -10.30 -9.50 8.60
CA GLY A 144 -10.56 -10.52 7.60
C GLY A 144 -11.82 -11.33 7.88
N ASN A 145 -12.27 -12.10 6.90
CA ASN A 145 -13.46 -12.95 7.03
C ASN A 145 -13.36 -13.94 8.21
N SER A 146 -12.17 -14.48 8.47
CA SER A 146 -11.95 -15.48 9.52
C SER A 146 -12.13 -14.93 10.93
N LEU A 147 -11.98 -13.61 11.16
CA LEU A 147 -12.25 -13.00 12.47
C LEU A 147 -13.72 -13.11 12.90
N PHE A 148 -14.63 -13.36 11.95
CA PHE A 148 -16.07 -13.49 12.16
C PHE A 148 -16.55 -14.94 12.31
N ASP A 149 -15.64 -15.87 12.62
CA ASP A 149 -15.99 -17.22 13.04
C ASP A 149 -16.59 -17.25 14.46
N GLU A 150 -16.72 -18.44 15.04
CA GLU A 150 -17.32 -18.65 16.35
C GLU A 150 -16.51 -18.12 17.54
N ARG A 151 -15.23 -17.73 17.37
CA ARG A 151 -14.33 -17.39 18.49
C ARG A 151 -14.81 -16.22 19.35
N PHE A 152 -15.45 -15.23 18.73
CA PHE A 152 -15.74 -13.94 19.35
C PHE A 152 -17.23 -13.56 19.35
N GLY A 153 -18.10 -14.43 18.83
CA GLY A 153 -19.53 -14.12 18.67
C GLY A 153 -19.80 -13.02 17.62
N LEU A 154 -18.85 -12.75 16.72
CA LEU A 154 -18.93 -11.68 15.73
C LEU A 154 -19.69 -12.08 14.46
N ALA A 155 -19.95 -13.37 14.22
CA ALA A 155 -20.60 -13.86 13.00
C ALA A 155 -21.86 -13.08 12.56
N PRO A 156 -22.81 -12.71 13.46
CA PRO A 156 -24.00 -11.92 13.09
C PRO A 156 -23.69 -10.47 12.68
N HIS A 157 -22.48 -9.99 12.95
CA HIS A 157 -22.03 -8.63 12.71
C HIS A 157 -21.05 -8.52 11.54
N LYS A 158 -20.82 -9.60 10.79
CA LYS A 158 -19.93 -9.59 9.63
C LYS A 158 -20.42 -8.60 8.58
N PRO A 159 -19.55 -7.74 7.99
CA PRO A 159 -19.90 -6.92 6.84
C PRO A 159 -20.41 -7.81 5.71
N LYS A 160 -21.47 -7.37 5.04
CA LYS A 160 -22.31 -8.24 4.19
C LYS A 160 -21.53 -8.86 3.04
N HIS A 161 -20.61 -8.10 2.45
CA HIS A 161 -19.80 -8.49 1.30
C HIS A 161 -18.43 -9.05 1.70
N LEU A 162 -18.12 -9.15 3.00
CA LEU A 162 -16.86 -9.73 3.48
C LEU A 162 -16.88 -11.25 3.32
N GLN A 163 -15.94 -11.75 2.53
CA GLN A 163 -15.78 -13.18 2.24
C GLN A 163 -14.30 -13.55 2.18
N GLU A 164 -13.98 -14.84 2.31
CA GLU A 164 -12.64 -15.37 2.04
C GLU A 164 -12.28 -15.14 0.56
N MET A 165 -11.00 -14.88 0.28
CA MET A 165 -10.54 -14.71 -1.10
C MET A 165 -10.59 -16.05 -1.84
N LYS A 166 -11.42 -16.12 -2.87
CA LYS A 166 -11.53 -17.29 -3.75
C LYS A 166 -10.56 -17.20 -4.91
N ASP A 167 -10.21 -18.35 -5.47
CA ASP A 167 -9.39 -18.46 -6.66
C ASP A 167 -10.08 -17.82 -7.89
N PHE A 168 -9.29 -17.07 -8.67
CA PHE A 168 -9.59 -16.73 -10.06
C PHE A 168 -8.81 -17.64 -11.03
N PRO A 169 -9.19 -17.73 -12.32
CA PRO A 169 -8.58 -18.66 -13.27
C PRO A 169 -7.05 -18.60 -13.38
N ASN A 170 -6.45 -17.41 -13.36
CA ASN A 170 -4.99 -17.22 -13.46
C ASN A 170 -4.25 -17.37 -12.10
N ASP A 171 -4.97 -17.65 -11.02
CA ASP A 171 -4.35 -17.68 -9.70
C ASP A 171 -3.41 -18.88 -9.53
N LYS A 172 -2.33 -18.63 -8.79
CA LYS A 172 -1.38 -19.63 -8.29
C LYS A 172 -1.20 -19.38 -6.78
N LEU A 173 -2.32 -19.32 -6.07
CA LEU A 173 -2.36 -18.96 -4.64
C LEU A 173 -1.51 -19.92 -3.81
N GLN A 174 -0.64 -19.32 -2.98
CA GLN A 174 0.15 -19.98 -1.97
C GLN A 174 -0.48 -19.68 -0.62
N ARG A 175 -0.95 -20.71 0.09
CA ARG A 175 -1.80 -20.54 1.29
C ARG A 175 -1.10 -19.76 2.41
N GLU A 176 0.22 -19.84 2.49
CA GLU A 176 1.05 -19.07 3.41
C GLU A 176 1.04 -17.55 3.13
N TRP A 177 0.70 -17.14 1.91
CA TRP A 177 0.58 -15.75 1.46
C TRP A 177 -0.88 -15.27 1.36
N CYS A 178 -1.84 -16.08 1.81
CA CYS A 178 -3.27 -15.78 1.68
C CYS A 178 -3.92 -15.46 3.03
N ASP A 179 -4.87 -14.53 3.00
CA ASP A 179 -5.81 -14.18 4.07
C ASP A 179 -5.13 -13.77 5.39
N GLY A 180 -5.89 -13.87 6.49
CA GLY A 180 -5.51 -13.50 7.84
C GLY A 180 -6.72 -12.95 8.60
N ASP A 181 -6.70 -13.03 9.92
CA ASP A 181 -7.77 -12.50 10.77
C ASP A 181 -7.79 -10.97 10.77
N ILE A 182 -6.62 -10.33 10.68
CA ILE A 182 -6.49 -8.89 10.50
C ILE A 182 -5.40 -8.59 9.47
N SER A 183 -5.54 -7.46 8.78
CA SER A 183 -4.48 -6.87 7.96
C SER A 183 -4.04 -5.52 8.51
N ILE A 184 -2.78 -5.20 8.33
CA ILE A 184 -2.20 -3.90 8.66
C ILE A 184 -1.44 -3.39 7.44
N GLN A 185 -1.90 -2.27 6.88
CA GLN A 185 -1.18 -1.51 5.88
C GLN A 185 -0.37 -0.42 6.58
N ILE A 186 0.95 -0.45 6.44
CA ILE A 186 1.88 0.52 7.01
C ILE A 186 2.50 1.27 5.83
N CYS A 187 2.37 2.60 5.77
CA CYS A 187 2.98 3.41 4.71
C CYS A 187 3.76 4.58 5.31
N ALA A 188 4.94 4.87 4.78
CA ALA A 188 5.78 5.98 5.24
C ALA A 188 6.71 6.50 4.12
N PHE A 189 7.43 7.58 4.38
CA PHE A 189 8.39 8.15 3.44
C PHE A 189 9.74 7.43 3.40
N SER A 190 10.06 6.62 4.41
CA SER A 190 11.24 5.75 4.42
C SER A 190 10.88 4.30 4.80
N PRO A 191 11.63 3.30 4.27
CA PRO A 191 11.36 1.90 4.55
C PRO A 191 11.64 1.52 6.01
N GLU A 192 12.65 2.11 6.64
CA GLU A 192 12.99 1.87 8.05
C GLU A 192 11.91 2.40 9.02
N THR A 193 11.16 3.44 8.66
CA THR A 193 9.98 3.87 9.43
C THR A 193 8.89 2.79 9.38
N CYS A 194 8.64 2.20 8.20
CA CYS A 194 7.68 1.10 8.07
C CYS A 194 8.12 -0.11 8.91
N GLN A 195 9.41 -0.48 8.84
CA GLN A 195 9.98 -1.58 9.61
C GLN A 195 9.94 -1.34 11.12
N ASN A 196 10.22 -0.11 11.56
CA ASN A 196 10.08 0.26 12.97
C ASN A 196 8.63 0.08 13.46
N ALA A 197 7.65 0.55 12.69
CA ALA A 197 6.23 0.41 13.03
C ALA A 197 5.79 -1.06 13.09
N LEU A 198 6.16 -1.88 12.11
CA LEU A 198 5.83 -3.31 12.12
C LEU A 198 6.43 -4.01 13.35
N ARG A 199 7.71 -3.77 13.64
CA ARG A 199 8.39 -4.36 14.81
C ARG A 199 7.78 -3.92 16.13
N ASP A 200 7.38 -2.66 16.23
CA ASP A 200 6.70 -2.13 17.40
C ASP A 200 5.35 -2.80 17.63
N LEU A 201 4.53 -2.93 16.58
CA LEU A 201 3.25 -3.63 16.63
C LEU A 201 3.44 -5.09 17.07
N ILE A 202 4.31 -5.85 16.40
CA ILE A 202 4.61 -7.25 16.75
C ILE A 202 5.03 -7.36 18.22
N LYS A 203 5.94 -6.50 18.69
CA LYS A 203 6.41 -6.51 20.10
C LYS A 203 5.26 -6.33 21.08
N ASN A 204 4.35 -5.39 20.81
CA ASN A 204 3.28 -5.01 21.74
C ASN A 204 2.01 -5.86 21.58
N THR A 205 1.90 -6.69 20.55
CA THR A 205 0.72 -7.55 20.30
C THR A 205 1.02 -9.05 20.30
N ALA A 206 2.27 -9.47 20.53
CA ALA A 206 2.71 -10.87 20.43
C ALA A 206 1.88 -11.88 21.26
N GLN A 207 1.23 -11.45 22.33
CA GLN A 207 0.37 -12.30 23.15
C GLN A 207 -1.01 -12.57 22.52
N PHE A 208 -1.44 -11.76 21.56
CA PHE A 208 -2.78 -11.80 20.98
C PHE A 208 -2.80 -12.03 19.48
N ALA A 209 -1.68 -11.91 18.78
CA ALA A 209 -1.61 -12.08 17.34
C ALA A 209 -0.23 -12.55 16.90
N VAL A 210 -0.19 -13.34 15.84
CA VAL A 210 1.04 -13.78 15.17
C VAL A 210 1.00 -13.34 13.71
N ILE A 211 2.14 -12.88 13.19
CA ILE A 211 2.22 -12.51 11.78
C ILE A 211 2.10 -13.75 10.90
N ARG A 212 1.22 -13.68 9.91
CA ARG A 212 0.98 -14.73 8.94
C ARG A 212 1.87 -14.57 7.72
N TRP A 213 1.83 -13.38 7.12
CA TRP A 213 2.71 -12.97 6.04
C TRP A 213 2.93 -11.46 6.09
N SER A 214 4.03 -11.00 5.49
CA SER A 214 4.31 -9.59 5.25
C SER A 214 5.09 -9.42 3.96
N ILE A 215 4.85 -8.32 3.26
CA ILE A 215 5.58 -7.95 2.06
C ILE A 215 5.88 -6.47 2.06
N ASP A 216 7.16 -6.16 1.80
CA ASP A 216 7.67 -4.80 1.69
C ASP A 216 7.41 -4.29 0.27
N GLY A 217 6.94 -3.06 0.18
CA GLY A 217 6.60 -2.38 -1.06
C GLY A 217 7.27 -1.02 -1.19
N PHE A 218 7.44 -0.58 -2.43
CA PHE A 218 7.91 0.76 -2.77
C PHE A 218 7.13 1.32 -3.96
N LEU A 219 7.14 2.64 -4.08
CA LEU A 219 6.58 3.36 -5.21
C LEU A 219 7.71 4.09 -5.94
N PRO A 220 7.92 3.84 -7.24
CA PRO A 220 8.84 4.62 -8.05
C PRO A 220 8.51 6.11 -8.00
N LYS A 221 9.53 6.98 -8.07
CA LYS A 221 9.30 8.42 -8.19
C LYS A 221 8.58 8.71 -9.51
N ALA A 222 7.45 9.39 -9.43
CA ALA A 222 6.73 9.86 -10.61
C ALA A 222 7.55 10.90 -11.39
N GLU A 223 7.40 10.92 -12.71
CA GLU A 223 8.03 11.96 -13.53
C GLU A 223 7.34 13.32 -13.31
N PRO A 224 8.04 14.45 -13.53
CA PRO A 224 7.41 15.76 -13.47
C PRO A 224 6.16 15.84 -14.35
N GLY A 225 5.03 16.22 -13.76
CA GLY A 225 3.74 16.36 -14.45
C GLY A 225 2.98 15.04 -14.70
N ALA A 226 3.52 13.89 -14.30
CA ALA A 226 2.79 12.63 -14.34
C ALA A 226 1.65 12.62 -13.31
N LEU A 227 0.49 12.06 -13.66
CA LEU A 227 -0.63 11.89 -12.72
C LEU A 227 -0.41 10.68 -11.81
N ALA A 228 0.36 9.70 -12.27
CA ALA A 228 0.65 8.48 -11.53
C ALA A 228 2.12 8.06 -11.66
N ALA A 229 2.63 7.40 -10.61
CA ALA A 229 3.91 6.72 -10.64
C ALA A 229 3.87 5.50 -11.56
N ARG A 230 5.04 4.93 -11.89
CA ARG A 230 5.12 3.69 -12.67
C ARG A 230 5.01 2.46 -11.78
N ASN A 231 4.56 1.35 -12.36
CA ASN A 231 4.76 0.00 -11.83
C ASN A 231 6.00 -0.68 -12.48
N LEU A 232 6.33 -1.90 -12.06
CA LEU A 232 7.48 -2.65 -12.60
C LEU A 232 7.31 -3.24 -14.01
N LEU A 233 6.13 -3.12 -14.64
CA LEU A 233 5.98 -3.33 -16.09
C LEU A 233 6.32 -2.03 -16.88
N GLY A 234 6.58 -0.94 -16.16
CA GLY A 234 7.00 0.33 -16.71
C GLY A 234 5.84 1.17 -17.22
N PHE A 235 4.59 0.90 -16.80
CA PHE A 235 3.41 1.71 -17.14
C PHE A 235 3.02 2.61 -15.96
N ARG A 236 2.44 3.79 -16.24
CA ARG A 236 1.86 4.64 -15.19
C ARG A 236 0.64 3.96 -14.58
N ASP A 237 0.62 3.86 -13.26
CA ASP A 237 -0.35 3.06 -12.51
C ASP A 237 -1.11 3.93 -11.51
N GLY A 238 -2.31 4.37 -11.91
CA GLY A 238 -3.11 5.31 -11.12
C GLY A 238 -3.90 6.31 -11.96
N SER A 239 -3.56 6.48 -13.24
CA SER A 239 -4.15 7.49 -14.13
C SER A 239 -5.67 7.40 -14.27
N GLY A 240 -6.24 6.19 -14.13
CA GLY A 240 -7.67 5.92 -14.20
C GLY A 240 -8.39 5.89 -12.85
N ASN A 241 -7.72 6.22 -11.74
CA ASN A 241 -8.36 6.21 -10.44
C ASN A 241 -9.45 7.29 -10.33
N PRO A 242 -10.52 7.05 -9.57
CA PRO A 242 -11.42 8.11 -9.15
C PRO A 242 -10.66 9.13 -8.29
N ASP A 243 -11.00 10.41 -8.47
CA ASP A 243 -10.42 11.51 -7.69
C ASP A 243 -11.05 11.57 -6.29
N VAL A 244 -10.56 10.71 -5.40
CA VAL A 244 -11.02 10.57 -4.01
C VAL A 244 -10.53 11.70 -3.09
N SER A 245 -9.83 12.70 -3.64
CA SER A 245 -9.59 13.96 -2.91
C SER A 245 -10.86 14.82 -2.82
N LYS A 246 -11.81 14.58 -3.72
CA LYS A 246 -13.15 15.17 -3.69
C LYS A 246 -14.08 14.31 -2.83
N LEU A 247 -14.73 14.96 -1.87
CA LEU A 247 -15.64 14.29 -0.92
C LEU A 247 -16.75 13.50 -1.63
N GLU A 248 -17.40 14.11 -2.64
CA GLU A 248 -18.48 13.46 -3.39
C GLU A 248 -18.02 12.15 -4.06
N THR A 249 -16.83 12.16 -4.66
CA THR A 249 -16.25 10.96 -5.27
C THR A 249 -15.87 9.92 -4.22
N ALA A 250 -15.25 10.35 -3.12
CA ALA A 250 -14.88 9.45 -2.03
C ALA A 250 -16.10 8.77 -1.40
N ASP A 251 -17.17 9.54 -1.13
CA ASP A 251 -18.43 9.04 -0.58
C ASP A 251 -19.14 8.08 -1.53
N ALA A 252 -19.05 8.29 -2.83
CA ALA A 252 -19.63 7.41 -3.84
C ALA A 252 -18.85 6.10 -4.04
N VAL A 253 -17.53 6.09 -3.79
CA VAL A 253 -16.66 4.95 -4.14
C VAL A 253 -16.18 4.15 -2.92
N LEU A 254 -15.79 4.82 -1.83
CA LEU A 254 -14.96 4.22 -0.78
C LEU A 254 -15.74 3.72 0.43
N TRP A 255 -16.73 4.49 0.89
CA TRP A 255 -17.21 4.37 2.27
C TRP A 255 -18.49 3.52 2.37
N SER A 256 -18.37 2.37 3.03
CA SER A 256 -19.50 1.47 3.32
C SER A 256 -20.55 2.17 4.19
N GLY A 257 -21.84 1.93 3.90
CA GLY A 257 -22.95 2.62 4.56
C GLY A 257 -23.10 4.11 4.18
N VAL A 258 -22.33 4.59 3.20
CA VAL A 258 -22.43 5.94 2.61
C VAL A 258 -22.70 5.82 1.11
N ALA A 259 -21.87 5.08 0.38
CA ALA A 259 -22.06 4.83 -1.04
C ALA A 259 -23.39 4.09 -1.31
N GLU A 260 -24.07 4.45 -2.40
CA GLU A 260 -25.40 3.95 -2.76
C GLU A 260 -25.48 2.41 -2.81
N ASN A 261 -24.39 1.75 -3.23
CA ASN A 261 -24.30 0.29 -3.33
C ASN A 261 -23.92 -0.42 -2.02
N SER A 262 -24.03 0.25 -0.87
CA SER A 262 -23.58 -0.31 0.43
C SER A 262 -24.46 0.07 1.63
N HIS A 263 -25.71 0.50 1.40
CA HIS A 263 -26.63 0.92 2.48
C HIS A 263 -27.20 -0.22 3.32
N ASP A 264 -26.98 -1.46 2.88
CA ASP A 264 -27.42 -2.70 3.53
C ASP A 264 -26.37 -3.28 4.51
N GLU A 265 -25.29 -2.55 4.74
CA GLU A 265 -24.24 -2.93 5.70
C GLU A 265 -24.67 -2.78 7.17
N PRO A 266 -24.06 -3.55 8.10
CA PRO A 266 -24.26 -3.35 9.52
C PRO A 266 -23.92 -1.91 9.96
N ALA A 267 -24.71 -1.33 10.85
CA ALA A 267 -24.55 0.06 11.27
C ALA A 267 -23.14 0.39 11.80
N TRP A 268 -22.47 -0.56 12.46
CA TRP A 268 -21.11 -0.36 12.98
C TRP A 268 -20.06 -0.18 11.89
N ALA A 269 -20.30 -0.73 10.69
CA ALA A 269 -19.37 -0.75 9.56
C ALA A 269 -19.41 0.55 8.75
N LYS A 270 -20.35 1.46 9.05
CA LYS A 270 -20.45 2.76 8.38
C LYS A 270 -19.13 3.51 8.46
N ASN A 271 -18.71 4.13 7.35
CA ASN A 271 -17.43 4.85 7.19
C ASN A 271 -16.17 3.96 7.15
N GLY A 272 -16.32 2.63 7.22
CA GLY A 272 -15.28 1.69 6.82
C GLY A 272 -15.19 1.52 5.30
N SER A 273 -14.33 0.64 4.84
CA SER A 273 -14.17 0.34 3.41
C SER A 273 -13.71 -1.10 3.22
N TYR A 274 -14.11 -1.77 2.14
CA TYR A 274 -13.53 -3.05 1.78
C TYR A 274 -12.14 -2.85 1.19
N GLN A 275 -11.19 -3.66 1.62
CA GLN A 275 -9.83 -3.72 1.11
C GLN A 275 -9.62 -5.07 0.41
N ALA A 276 -9.26 -5.03 -0.88
CA ALA A 276 -8.75 -6.20 -1.57
C ALA A 276 -7.25 -6.05 -1.74
N VAL A 277 -6.50 -7.05 -1.29
CA VAL A 277 -5.05 -7.15 -1.49
C VAL A 277 -4.78 -8.33 -2.42
N ARG A 278 -3.94 -8.11 -3.44
CA ARG A 278 -3.47 -9.16 -4.34
C ARG A 278 -1.97 -9.02 -4.51
N LEU A 279 -1.24 -10.11 -4.25
CA LEU A 279 0.19 -10.19 -4.49
C LEU A 279 0.39 -10.78 -5.87
N ILE A 280 0.78 -9.94 -6.82
CA ILE A 280 0.79 -10.26 -8.25
C ILE A 280 2.24 -10.32 -8.72
N ARG A 281 2.71 -11.51 -9.08
CA ARG A 281 4.04 -11.69 -9.65
C ARG A 281 4.07 -11.12 -11.06
N HIS A 282 5.14 -10.42 -11.42
CA HIS A 282 5.43 -10.05 -12.81
C HIS A 282 6.52 -10.96 -13.41
N PHE A 283 6.32 -11.41 -14.65
CA PHE A 283 7.32 -12.13 -15.44
C PHE A 283 8.14 -11.15 -16.28
N VAL A 284 8.90 -10.29 -15.59
CA VAL A 284 9.56 -9.11 -16.19
C VAL A 284 10.55 -9.44 -17.30
N GLU A 285 11.27 -10.56 -17.24
CA GLU A 285 12.21 -10.92 -18.30
C GLU A 285 11.51 -11.29 -19.60
N PHE A 286 10.30 -11.84 -19.52
CA PHE A 286 9.49 -12.11 -20.70
C PHE A 286 8.86 -10.82 -21.23
N TRP A 287 8.33 -10.01 -20.32
CA TRP A 287 7.80 -8.69 -20.64
C TRP A 287 8.81 -7.78 -21.35
N ASP A 288 10.04 -7.69 -20.85
CA ASP A 288 11.10 -6.82 -21.41
C ASP A 288 11.54 -7.24 -22.83
N ARG A 289 11.17 -8.45 -23.27
CA ARG A 289 11.42 -8.95 -24.63
C ARG A 289 10.20 -8.84 -25.55
N THR A 290 9.06 -8.40 -25.01
CA THR A 290 7.82 -8.21 -25.74
C THR A 290 7.88 -6.89 -26.52
N PRO A 291 7.49 -6.86 -27.82
CA PRO A 291 7.42 -5.64 -28.60
C PRO A 291 6.65 -4.51 -27.89
N LEU A 292 7.15 -3.27 -27.98
CA LEU A 292 6.50 -2.10 -27.35
C LEU A 292 5.03 -1.96 -27.79
N GLN A 293 4.73 -2.15 -29.07
CA GLN A 293 3.36 -2.07 -29.58
C GLN A 293 2.43 -3.07 -28.87
N GLU A 294 2.90 -4.30 -28.66
CA GLU A 294 2.15 -5.35 -27.98
C GLU A 294 1.93 -5.00 -26.51
N GLN A 295 2.98 -4.54 -25.79
CA GLN A 295 2.83 -4.05 -24.41
C GLN A 295 1.76 -2.94 -24.29
N GLN A 296 1.77 -1.97 -25.20
CA GLN A 296 0.81 -0.87 -25.20
C GLN A 296 -0.61 -1.34 -25.57
N THR A 297 -0.72 -2.32 -26.46
CA THR A 297 -1.98 -2.96 -26.87
C THR A 297 -2.60 -3.70 -25.68
N ILE A 298 -1.81 -4.50 -24.95
CA ILE A 298 -2.22 -5.22 -23.74
C ILE A 298 -2.76 -4.25 -22.69
N PHE A 299 -2.07 -3.14 -22.41
CA PHE A 299 -2.56 -2.16 -21.43
C PHE A 299 -3.68 -1.25 -21.93
N GLY A 300 -3.72 -0.96 -23.23
CA GLY A 300 -4.59 0.06 -23.84
C GLY A 300 -4.08 1.50 -23.69
N ARG A 301 -2.82 1.69 -23.25
CA ARG A 301 -2.18 3.01 -23.07
C ARG A 301 -0.81 3.08 -23.73
N GLU A 302 -0.40 4.29 -24.10
CA GLU A 302 0.97 4.60 -24.48
C GLU A 302 1.90 4.47 -23.25
N LYS A 303 2.99 3.71 -23.38
CA LYS A 303 3.84 3.32 -22.25
C LYS A 303 4.46 4.53 -21.55
N TYR A 304 4.97 5.48 -22.34
CA TYR A 304 5.73 6.61 -21.79
C TYR A 304 4.86 7.77 -21.34
N SER A 305 3.89 8.20 -22.16
CA SER A 305 3.00 9.33 -21.82
C SER A 305 1.91 8.93 -20.84
N GLY A 306 1.53 7.65 -20.80
CA GLY A 306 0.37 7.17 -20.07
C GLY A 306 -0.95 7.56 -20.73
N ALA A 307 -0.97 8.16 -21.92
CA ALA A 307 -2.23 8.48 -22.60
C ALA A 307 -2.95 7.19 -23.05
N PRO A 308 -4.29 7.15 -23.07
CA PRO A 308 -5.00 6.10 -23.81
C PRO A 308 -4.50 6.01 -25.24
N LEU A 309 -4.45 4.81 -25.82
CA LEU A 309 -4.03 4.62 -27.21
C LEU A 309 -4.83 5.54 -28.15
N GLY A 310 -4.11 6.23 -29.04
CA GLY A 310 -4.67 7.21 -29.98
C GLY A 310 -4.97 8.60 -29.38
N MET A 311 -4.67 8.83 -28.10
CA MET A 311 -4.84 10.13 -27.43
C MET A 311 -3.48 10.75 -27.06
N LYS A 312 -3.46 11.95 -26.46
CA LYS A 312 -2.22 12.72 -26.24
C LYS A 312 -1.80 12.83 -24.79
N ASN A 313 -2.74 13.04 -23.88
CA ASN A 313 -2.46 13.30 -22.48
C ASN A 313 -2.90 12.12 -21.60
N GLU A 314 -2.21 11.93 -20.47
CA GLU A 314 -2.53 10.90 -19.49
C GLU A 314 -3.97 11.01 -18.95
N SER A 315 -4.44 12.26 -18.80
CA SER A 315 -5.79 12.62 -18.33
C SER A 315 -6.88 12.46 -19.38
N ASP A 316 -6.54 12.18 -20.64
CA ASP A 316 -7.54 12.07 -21.69
C ASP A 316 -8.47 10.86 -21.38
N ILE A 317 -9.76 11.04 -21.66
CA ILE A 317 -10.79 10.03 -21.40
C ILE A 317 -11.25 9.44 -22.75
N PRO A 318 -11.02 8.15 -23.02
CA PRO A 318 -11.45 7.54 -24.28
C PRO A 318 -12.97 7.38 -24.32
N ASN A 319 -13.56 7.59 -25.50
CA ASN A 319 -14.97 7.31 -25.76
C ASN A 319 -15.11 5.97 -26.50
N TYR A 320 -15.36 4.89 -25.76
CA TYR A 320 -15.46 3.55 -26.34
C TYR A 320 -16.64 3.38 -27.31
N ALA A 321 -17.71 4.17 -27.18
CA ALA A 321 -18.83 4.14 -28.13
C ALA A 321 -18.41 4.61 -29.53
N SER A 322 -17.34 5.41 -29.64
CA SER A 322 -16.76 5.84 -30.93
C SER A 322 -15.75 4.84 -31.53
N ASP A 323 -15.32 3.84 -30.76
CA ASP A 323 -14.44 2.76 -31.19
C ASP A 323 -14.97 1.38 -30.74
N PRO A 324 -16.19 0.98 -31.19
CA PRO A 324 -16.86 -0.22 -30.69
C PRO A 324 -16.12 -1.52 -31.06
N GLU A 325 -15.40 -1.52 -32.18
CA GLU A 325 -14.60 -2.65 -32.66
C GLU A 325 -13.18 -2.68 -32.06
N GLY A 326 -12.78 -1.68 -31.29
CA GLY A 326 -11.46 -1.61 -30.66
C GLY A 326 -10.30 -1.47 -31.64
N LYS A 327 -10.50 -0.74 -32.74
CA LYS A 327 -9.48 -0.52 -33.78
C LYS A 327 -8.30 0.30 -33.28
N THR A 328 -8.55 1.24 -32.36
CA THR A 328 -7.51 2.08 -31.75
C THR A 328 -7.19 1.61 -30.35
N LEU A 329 -8.22 1.33 -29.54
CA LEU A 329 -8.07 0.85 -28.17
C LEU A 329 -8.70 -0.56 -28.09
N PRO A 330 -7.88 -1.64 -28.09
CA PRO A 330 -8.37 -3.01 -28.16
C PRO A 330 -9.44 -3.33 -27.11
N THR A 331 -10.46 -4.10 -27.49
CA THR A 331 -11.58 -4.46 -26.61
C THR A 331 -11.16 -5.32 -25.42
N ASP A 332 -10.07 -6.07 -25.57
CA ASP A 332 -9.45 -6.96 -24.59
C ASP A 332 -8.27 -6.30 -23.85
N SER A 333 -8.01 -5.00 -24.07
CA SER A 333 -6.97 -4.30 -23.32
C SER A 333 -7.36 -4.13 -21.84
N HIS A 334 -6.37 -4.24 -20.96
CA HIS A 334 -6.52 -4.17 -19.50
C HIS A 334 -7.37 -2.97 -19.07
N MET A 335 -7.06 -1.76 -19.57
CA MET A 335 -7.80 -0.56 -19.14
C MET A 335 -9.26 -0.53 -19.58
N ARG A 336 -9.61 -1.22 -20.68
CA ARG A 336 -10.97 -1.23 -21.25
C ARG A 336 -11.82 -2.32 -20.60
N LEU A 337 -11.22 -3.45 -20.27
CA LEU A 337 -11.85 -4.51 -19.48
C LEU A 337 -12.06 -4.04 -18.03
N ALA A 338 -11.04 -3.44 -17.41
CA ALA A 338 -11.09 -3.00 -16.01
C ALA A 338 -12.08 -1.85 -15.77
N ASN A 339 -12.46 -1.11 -16.82
CA ASN A 339 -13.44 -0.04 -16.75
C ASN A 339 -14.13 0.13 -18.10
N THR A 340 -15.34 -0.40 -18.23
CA THR A 340 -16.16 -0.34 -19.46
C THR A 340 -16.71 1.05 -19.75
N ARG A 341 -16.63 1.98 -18.79
CA ARG A 341 -17.09 3.39 -18.86
C ARG A 341 -18.55 3.61 -19.19
N ASP A 342 -19.37 2.55 -19.27
CA ASP A 342 -20.80 2.71 -19.40
C ASP A 342 -21.41 3.31 -18.10
N PRO A 343 -22.59 3.94 -18.17
CA PRO A 343 -23.16 4.62 -17.02
C PRO A 343 -23.37 3.73 -15.79
N GLU A 344 -23.71 2.46 -15.97
CA GLU A 344 -23.90 1.53 -14.85
C GLU A 344 -22.55 1.21 -14.19
N PHE A 345 -21.52 0.95 -14.99
CA PHE A 345 -20.16 0.78 -14.49
C PHE A 345 -19.68 1.98 -13.68
N MET A 346 -19.80 3.18 -14.25
CA MET A 346 -19.32 4.41 -13.61
C MET A 346 -20.08 4.73 -12.31
N LYS A 347 -21.30 4.24 -12.16
CA LYS A 347 -22.11 4.42 -10.94
C LYS A 347 -21.75 3.42 -9.84
N ARG A 348 -21.45 2.17 -10.19
CA ARG A 348 -21.48 1.05 -9.24
C ARG A 348 -20.17 0.29 -9.06
N HIS A 349 -19.32 0.27 -10.09
CA HIS A 349 -18.18 -0.66 -10.18
C HIS A 349 -16.81 0.02 -10.07
N LEU A 350 -16.79 1.32 -9.77
CA LEU A 350 -15.54 2.03 -9.50
C LEU A 350 -14.89 1.53 -8.21
N LEU A 351 -13.57 1.41 -8.26
CA LEU A 351 -12.70 1.12 -7.12
C LEU A 351 -11.51 2.08 -7.12
N TYR A 352 -10.91 2.30 -5.95
CA TYR A 352 -9.72 3.13 -5.81
C TYR A 352 -8.49 2.27 -5.57
N ARG A 353 -7.53 2.29 -6.49
CA ARG A 353 -6.30 1.49 -6.40
C ARG A 353 -5.20 2.29 -5.70
N ARG A 354 -4.47 1.64 -4.80
CA ARG A 354 -3.35 2.21 -4.05
C ARG A 354 -2.18 1.22 -3.96
N PRO A 355 -1.61 0.80 -5.10
CA PRO A 355 -0.67 -0.31 -5.15
C PRO A 355 0.76 0.11 -4.78
N PHE A 356 1.58 -0.87 -4.46
CA PHE A 356 3.04 -0.72 -4.35
C PHE A 356 3.73 -1.78 -5.19
N ASP A 357 4.90 -1.48 -5.75
CA ASP A 357 5.76 -2.50 -6.34
C ASP A 357 6.49 -3.26 -5.24
N TYR A 358 6.80 -4.55 -5.45
CA TYR A 358 7.66 -5.33 -4.56
C TYR A 358 8.89 -5.87 -5.28
N SER A 359 9.96 -6.09 -4.52
CA SER A 359 11.15 -6.82 -4.98
C SER A 359 11.73 -7.67 -3.85
N ARG A 360 11.82 -8.98 -4.09
CA ARG A 360 12.25 -10.02 -3.14
C ARG A 360 13.52 -10.74 -3.59
N GLY A 361 14.23 -10.20 -4.58
CA GLY A 361 15.46 -10.78 -5.12
C GLY A 361 15.19 -11.78 -6.24
N LEU A 362 15.65 -13.03 -6.09
CA LEU A 362 15.52 -14.06 -7.12
C LEU A 362 14.55 -15.18 -6.69
N ALA A 363 13.70 -15.58 -7.61
CA ALA A 363 12.92 -16.80 -7.51
C ALA A 363 13.82 -18.04 -7.67
N LYS A 364 13.32 -19.22 -7.27
CA LYS A 364 14.03 -20.50 -7.42
C LYS A 364 14.42 -20.83 -8.87
N SER A 365 13.69 -20.29 -9.86
CA SER A 365 13.98 -20.43 -11.29
C SER A 365 15.15 -19.56 -11.78
N GLY A 366 15.67 -18.65 -10.94
CA GLY A 366 16.70 -17.67 -11.33
C GLY A 366 16.15 -16.38 -11.95
N GLN A 367 14.83 -16.23 -12.04
CA GLN A 367 14.16 -14.99 -12.48
C GLN A 367 13.93 -14.01 -11.31
N LEU A 368 13.82 -12.72 -11.58
CA LEU A 368 13.57 -11.65 -10.62
C LEU A 368 12.22 -11.82 -9.91
N ASP A 369 12.23 -11.98 -8.59
CA ASP A 369 11.03 -12.01 -7.74
C ASP A 369 10.49 -10.62 -7.45
N VAL A 370 9.80 -10.08 -8.44
CA VAL A 370 9.27 -8.72 -8.45
C VAL A 370 7.83 -8.70 -8.94
N GLY A 371 7.07 -7.69 -8.55
CA GLY A 371 5.69 -7.58 -8.97
C GLY A 371 4.95 -6.44 -8.30
N LEU A 372 3.63 -6.60 -8.17
CA LEU A 372 2.72 -5.62 -7.62
C LEU A 372 2.07 -6.15 -6.34
N ILE A 373 2.15 -5.39 -5.26
CA ILE A 373 1.23 -5.45 -4.12
C ILE A 373 0.04 -4.60 -4.52
N PHE A 374 -0.90 -5.21 -5.22
CA PHE A 374 -2.13 -4.55 -5.60
C PHE A 374 -3.01 -4.40 -4.35
N ILE A 375 -3.37 -3.17 -4.03
CA ILE A 375 -4.30 -2.84 -2.94
C ILE A 375 -5.38 -1.97 -3.56
N CYS A 376 -6.65 -2.29 -3.32
CA CYS A 376 -7.74 -1.40 -3.68
C CYS A 376 -8.81 -1.31 -2.61
N TYR A 377 -9.51 -0.18 -2.62
CA TYR A 377 -10.55 0.18 -1.68
C TYR A 377 -11.87 0.46 -2.42
N GLN A 378 -12.96 -0.01 -1.84
CA GLN A 378 -14.32 0.16 -2.37
C GLN A 378 -15.35 0.02 -1.25
N ALA A 379 -16.51 0.65 -1.41
CA ALA A 379 -17.61 0.57 -0.45
C ALA A 379 -18.32 -0.80 -0.44
N ASN A 380 -18.22 -1.54 -1.55
CA ASN A 380 -18.79 -2.87 -1.74
C ASN A 380 -17.78 -3.78 -2.48
N LEU A 381 -17.37 -4.89 -1.86
CA LEU A 381 -16.36 -5.80 -2.42
C LEU A 381 -16.84 -6.55 -3.67
N ASP A 382 -18.11 -6.99 -3.67
CA ASP A 382 -18.68 -7.75 -4.78
C ASP A 382 -18.81 -6.87 -6.03
N ASP A 383 -19.29 -5.64 -5.84
CA ASP A 383 -19.48 -4.67 -6.93
C ASP A 383 -18.16 -4.02 -7.39
N GLY A 384 -17.14 -3.95 -6.54
CA GLY A 384 -15.83 -3.40 -6.89
C GLY A 384 -14.88 -4.47 -7.40
N PHE A 385 -13.89 -4.85 -6.57
CA PHE A 385 -12.79 -5.73 -6.97
C PHE A 385 -13.25 -7.04 -7.62
N ILE A 386 -14.22 -7.74 -7.02
CA ILE A 386 -14.63 -9.06 -7.51
C ILE A 386 -15.29 -8.95 -8.89
N PHE A 387 -16.13 -7.94 -9.10
CA PHE A 387 -16.73 -7.69 -10.41
C PHE A 387 -15.67 -7.34 -11.45
N VAL A 388 -14.77 -6.40 -11.14
CA VAL A 388 -13.72 -5.95 -12.06
C VAL A 388 -12.74 -7.08 -12.40
N GLN A 389 -12.31 -7.88 -11.43
CA GLN A 389 -11.42 -9.02 -11.68
C GLN A 389 -12.07 -10.06 -12.59
N LYS A 390 -13.39 -10.32 -12.47
CA LYS A 390 -14.11 -11.21 -13.41
C LYS A 390 -14.14 -10.69 -14.84
N LEU A 391 -14.11 -9.38 -15.04
CA LEU A 391 -13.98 -8.79 -16.39
C LEU A 391 -12.56 -8.94 -16.94
N LEU A 392 -11.57 -9.02 -16.05
CA LEU A 392 -10.16 -9.19 -16.39
C LEU A 392 -9.75 -10.65 -16.55
N ASP A 393 -10.57 -11.61 -16.13
CA ASP A 393 -10.29 -13.03 -16.36
C ASP A 393 -10.05 -13.28 -17.85
N PHE A 394 -8.94 -13.96 -18.16
CA PHE A 394 -8.45 -14.25 -19.51
C PHE A 394 -7.97 -13.04 -20.32
N GLU A 395 -7.66 -11.92 -19.66
CA GLU A 395 -7.01 -10.79 -20.32
C GLU A 395 -5.61 -11.16 -20.86
N PRO A 396 -5.12 -10.52 -21.93
CA PRO A 396 -3.78 -10.77 -22.46
C PRO A 396 -2.65 -10.52 -21.44
N LEU A 397 -2.87 -9.66 -20.44
CA LEU A 397 -1.87 -9.39 -19.41
C LEU A 397 -1.55 -10.63 -18.56
N GLU A 398 -2.46 -11.61 -18.47
CA GLU A 398 -2.26 -12.86 -17.71
C GLU A 398 -1.04 -13.67 -18.16
N GLU A 399 -0.57 -13.48 -19.41
CA GLU A 399 0.68 -14.09 -19.88
C GLU A 399 1.92 -13.56 -19.12
N TYR A 400 1.82 -12.37 -18.54
CA TYR A 400 2.92 -11.64 -17.91
C TYR A 400 2.77 -11.49 -16.40
N ILE A 401 1.64 -11.90 -15.83
CA ILE A 401 1.35 -11.78 -14.40
C ILE A 401 0.82 -13.08 -13.79
N SER A 402 1.05 -13.28 -12.50
CA SER A 402 0.48 -14.41 -11.77
C SER A 402 0.19 -14.03 -10.32
N PRO A 403 -1.09 -13.86 -9.93
CA PRO A 403 -1.46 -13.67 -8.54
C PRO A 403 -1.11 -14.91 -7.69
N PHE A 404 -0.38 -14.73 -6.60
CA PHE A 404 0.09 -15.82 -5.74
C PHE A 404 -0.34 -15.70 -4.27
N GLY A 405 -0.97 -14.60 -3.89
CA GLY A 405 -1.40 -14.35 -2.51
C GLY A 405 -2.23 -13.09 -2.39
N GLY A 406 -2.50 -12.69 -1.14
CA GLY A 406 -3.35 -11.54 -0.82
C GLY A 406 -4.50 -11.93 0.11
N GLY A 407 -5.60 -11.18 0.07
CA GLY A 407 -6.77 -11.47 0.89
C GLY A 407 -7.80 -10.35 0.82
N TYR A 408 -9.00 -10.65 1.30
CA TYR A 408 -10.07 -9.66 1.45
C TYR A 408 -10.25 -9.30 2.91
N PHE A 409 -10.27 -8.00 3.17
CA PHE A 409 -10.41 -7.44 4.50
C PHE A 409 -11.44 -6.31 4.49
N PHE A 410 -12.00 -6.01 5.65
CA PHE A 410 -12.81 -4.83 5.88
C PHE A 410 -12.01 -3.85 6.73
N THR A 411 -11.60 -2.73 6.13
CA THR A 411 -10.96 -1.63 6.86
C THR A 411 -11.96 -1.01 7.80
N LEU A 412 -11.62 -1.02 9.08
CA LEU A 412 -12.50 -0.52 10.15
C LEU A 412 -12.79 0.98 9.93
N PRO A 413 -13.93 1.49 10.44
CA PRO A 413 -14.14 2.93 10.53
C PRO A 413 -13.03 3.61 11.32
N GLY A 414 -12.84 4.91 11.11
CA GLY A 414 -11.89 5.69 11.90
C GLY A 414 -12.27 5.74 13.38
N ALA A 415 -11.33 6.18 14.21
CA ALA A 415 -11.52 6.35 15.64
C ALA A 415 -11.49 7.82 16.03
N GLU A 416 -12.16 8.16 17.13
CA GLU A 416 -12.05 9.45 17.81
C GLU A 416 -11.06 9.35 18.99
N GLN A 417 -10.50 10.48 19.41
CA GLN A 417 -9.61 10.51 20.56
C GLN A 417 -10.35 10.02 21.82
N GLY A 418 -9.75 9.05 22.52
CA GLY A 418 -10.36 8.38 23.68
C GLY A 418 -11.15 7.11 23.34
N SER A 419 -11.36 6.82 22.05
CA SER A 419 -11.89 5.55 21.55
C SER A 419 -10.76 4.69 20.94
N TYR A 420 -11.10 3.54 20.37
CA TYR A 420 -10.15 2.67 19.67
C TYR A 420 -10.74 2.10 18.38
N LEU A 421 -9.87 1.76 17.42
CA LEU A 421 -10.28 1.12 16.17
C LEU A 421 -11.02 -0.19 16.48
N GLY A 422 -12.18 -0.40 15.87
CA GLY A 422 -12.99 -1.60 16.12
C GLY A 422 -13.86 -1.54 17.38
N GLN A 423 -13.90 -0.41 18.10
CA GLN A 423 -14.80 -0.24 19.25
C GLN A 423 -16.27 -0.44 18.88
N SER A 424 -16.73 0.08 17.73
CA SER A 424 -18.11 -0.07 17.27
C SER A 424 -18.48 -1.51 16.94
N LEU A 425 -17.53 -2.30 16.43
CA LEU A 425 -17.69 -3.74 16.18
C LEU A 425 -17.88 -4.50 17.49
N LEU A 426 -17.02 -4.26 18.48
CA LEU A 426 -17.00 -5.01 19.73
C LEU A 426 -18.09 -4.61 20.72
N ALA A 427 -18.71 -3.43 20.56
CA ALA A 427 -19.74 -2.93 21.47
C ALA A 427 -20.93 -3.91 21.67
N ASN A 428 -21.22 -4.75 20.67
CA ASN A 428 -22.32 -5.72 20.73
C ASN A 428 -21.96 -7.05 21.43
N VAL A 429 -20.67 -7.32 21.64
CA VAL A 429 -20.18 -8.60 22.20
C VAL A 429 -19.45 -8.46 23.54
N LEU A 430 -19.24 -7.23 24.01
CA LEU A 430 -18.58 -6.91 25.30
C LEU A 430 -19.57 -6.63 26.44
N VAL A 431 -20.80 -7.13 26.34
CA VAL A 431 -21.87 -6.93 27.34
C VAL A 431 -21.64 -7.73 28.61
#